data_AF-A0A7S3KKT4-F1
#
_entry.id   AF-A0A7S3KKT4-F1
#
_cell.length_a   1.000
_cell.length_b   1.000
_cell.length_c   1.000
_cell.angle_alpha   90.00
_cell.angle_beta   90.00
_cell.angle_gamma   90.00
#
_symmetry.space_group_name_H-M   'P 1'
#
loop_
_entity.id
_entity.type
_entity.pdbx_description
1 polymer ?
#
loop_
_entity_poly.entity_id
_entity_poly.type
_entity_poly.pdbx_seq_one_letter_code
_entity_poly.pdbx_strand_id
1 'polypeptide(L)'
;YKPIWASIAKKGGTDSIEITKEEDFDHFTNALTILIKIEGEKSLTIETTPKIYDKFENAFEGPFDGAGEQLMSYKLFFNSKMIEKDQSLATIDGIKDGDILYASEGLGKPFKFNRFQEVNTSWGWSNSGGSPDGIMFKPTQNIKVCGFSTFAAREKDSYEIRYRVRIDGVDVEDETIVGTNWEDKYYFRHRLNGVYNASAGSKIEFTCWIAENLANRSYVETFSGQRGDDYKDVENEHMGLFEIESGGESCNGTGVYSGHFPEI
;
A
#
# COMPACT_ATOMS: atom_id res chain seq x y z
N TYR A 1 14.45 -39.51 29.48
CA TYR A 1 14.84 -38.09 29.56
C TYR A 1 16.00 -37.96 30.52
N LYS A 2 17.18 -37.57 30.03
CA LYS A 2 18.33 -37.22 30.90
C LYS A 2 18.25 -35.73 31.18
N PRO A 3 18.31 -35.25 32.44
CA PRO A 3 18.41 -33.82 32.72
C PRO A 3 19.71 -33.26 32.12
N ILE A 4 19.60 -32.11 31.47
CA ILE A 4 20.75 -31.35 30.96
C ILE A 4 21.07 -30.29 32.01
N TRP A 5 22.26 -30.35 32.59
CA TRP A 5 22.74 -29.36 33.54
C TRP A 5 23.45 -28.25 32.76
N ALA A 6 22.92 -27.03 32.78
CA ALA A 6 23.60 -25.85 32.26
C ALA A 6 24.24 -25.07 33.42
N SER A 7 25.53 -24.75 33.29
CA SER A 7 26.24 -23.91 34.25
C SER A 7 26.35 -22.50 33.69
N ILE A 8 25.90 -21.48 34.44
CA ILE A 8 26.02 -20.08 34.03
C ILE A 8 27.11 -19.42 34.88
N ALA A 9 28.13 -18.88 34.22
CA ALA A 9 29.11 -18.01 34.87
C ALA A 9 28.62 -16.56 34.76
N LYS A 10 28.09 -16.00 35.85
CA LYS A 10 27.99 -14.53 35.99
C LYS A 10 29.36 -13.98 36.34
N LYS A 11 29.68 -12.79 35.85
CA LYS A 11 30.87 -12.03 36.27
C LYS A 11 30.74 -11.74 37.78
N GLY A 12 31.27 -12.62 38.63
CA GLY A 12 31.27 -12.50 40.09
C GLY A 12 30.73 -13.66 40.93
N GLY A 13 30.26 -14.78 40.35
CA GLY A 13 29.84 -15.96 41.12
C GLY A 13 29.05 -17.00 40.31
N THR A 14 29.13 -18.26 40.72
CA THR A 14 28.42 -19.40 40.10
C THR A 14 27.36 -19.95 41.05
N ASP A 15 26.09 -19.69 40.74
CA ASP A 15 24.97 -20.46 41.25
C ASP A 15 24.44 -21.35 40.10
N SER A 16 24.16 -22.62 40.41
CA SER A 16 23.60 -23.60 39.46
C SER A 16 22.13 -23.86 39.77
N ILE A 17 21.26 -23.82 38.76
CA ILE A 17 19.82 -24.14 38.87
C ILE A 17 19.51 -25.30 37.92
N GLU A 18 18.68 -26.24 38.38
CA GLU A 18 18.20 -27.39 37.60
C GLU A 18 16.93 -27.00 36.82
N ILE A 19 16.93 -27.17 35.49
CA ILE A 19 15.81 -26.82 34.60
C ILE A 19 15.06 -28.10 34.21
N THR A 20 13.73 -28.12 34.34
CA THR A 20 12.92 -29.36 34.19
C THR A 20 11.77 -29.30 33.19
N LYS A 21 11.49 -28.15 32.53
CA LYS A 21 10.44 -28.02 31.51
C LYS A 21 10.84 -27.17 30.32
N GLU A 22 10.25 -27.46 29.16
CA GLU A 22 10.50 -26.79 27.87
C GLU A 22 10.04 -25.32 27.87
N GLU A 23 9.03 -25.00 28.69
CA GLU A 23 8.49 -23.64 28.90
C GLU A 23 9.50 -22.68 29.58
N ASP A 24 10.55 -23.20 30.23
CA ASP A 24 11.59 -22.39 30.85
C ASP A 24 12.56 -21.80 29.82
N PHE A 25 12.56 -22.25 28.55
CA PHE A 25 13.42 -21.68 27.49
C PHE A 25 12.97 -20.27 27.07
N ASP A 26 11.70 -19.93 27.23
CA ASP A 26 11.16 -18.60 26.89
C ASP A 26 11.71 -17.47 27.79
N HIS A 27 12.42 -17.81 28.87
CA HIS A 27 13.04 -16.86 29.79
C HIS A 27 14.53 -16.59 29.50
N PHE A 28 15.13 -17.19 28.46
CA PHE A 28 16.59 -17.15 28.24
C PHE A 28 17.05 -16.57 26.90
N THR A 29 16.28 -15.68 26.26
CA THR A 29 16.87 -14.77 25.27
C THR A 29 17.19 -13.44 25.96
N ASN A 30 18.47 -13.10 26.04
CA ASN A 30 18.87 -11.75 26.46
C ASN A 30 18.21 -10.74 25.53
N ALA A 31 17.77 -9.60 26.07
CA ALA A 31 17.34 -8.48 25.25
C ALA A 31 18.46 -8.16 24.23
N LEU A 32 18.09 -8.07 22.96
CA LEU A 32 18.95 -7.62 21.88
C LEU A 32 18.72 -6.12 21.67
N THR A 33 19.82 -5.39 21.61
CA THR A 33 19.86 -4.02 21.11
C THR A 33 20.21 -4.08 19.63
N ILE A 34 19.28 -3.70 18.77
CA ILE A 34 19.47 -3.65 17.32
C ILE A 34 19.47 -2.20 16.87
N LEU A 35 20.47 -1.82 16.09
CA LEU A 35 20.50 -0.52 15.43
C LEU A 35 19.99 -0.66 13.99
N ILE A 36 18.93 0.06 13.64
CA ILE A 36 18.46 0.19 12.27
C ILE A 36 19.00 1.48 11.68
N LYS A 37 19.76 1.36 10.60
CA LYS A 37 20.14 2.52 9.76
C LYS A 37 19.12 2.67 8.63
N ILE A 38 18.43 3.80 8.60
CA ILE A 38 17.55 4.17 7.51
C ILE A 38 18.36 4.98 6.51
N GLU A 39 18.14 4.74 5.21
CA GLU A 39 18.80 5.47 4.13
C GLU A 39 18.86 7.00 4.41
N GLY A 40 20.07 7.56 4.48
CA GLY A 40 20.35 8.91 5.02
C GLY A 40 21.16 8.91 6.32
N GLU A 41 21.06 9.99 7.13
CA GLU A 41 21.69 10.10 8.47
C GLU A 41 20.76 9.64 9.61
N LYS A 42 19.56 9.12 9.29
CA LYS A 42 18.58 8.66 10.29
C LYS A 42 18.93 7.26 10.81
N SER A 43 18.81 7.07 12.11
CA SER A 43 18.95 5.75 12.74
C SER A 43 17.94 5.55 13.87
N LEU A 44 17.47 4.31 14.04
CA LEU A 44 16.59 3.89 15.12
C LEU A 44 17.28 2.82 15.96
N THR A 45 17.31 2.99 17.27
CA THR A 45 17.79 1.97 18.20
C THR A 45 16.58 1.25 18.79
N ILE A 46 16.57 -0.08 18.67
CA ILE A 46 15.46 -0.92 19.10
C ILE A 46 15.98 -1.94 20.10
N GLU A 47 15.41 -1.94 21.30
CA GLU A 47 15.65 -2.96 22.31
C GLU A 47 14.49 -3.96 22.25
N THR A 48 14.78 -5.21 21.89
CA THR A 48 13.77 -6.26 21.76
C THR A 48 14.28 -7.59 22.28
N THR A 49 13.38 -8.40 22.85
CA THR A 49 13.68 -9.76 23.26
C THR A 49 13.23 -10.71 22.16
N PRO A 50 14.15 -11.31 21.38
CA PRO A 50 13.75 -12.20 20.31
C PRO A 50 13.06 -13.42 20.90
N LYS A 51 11.78 -13.61 20.56
CA LYS A 51 11.07 -14.85 20.81
C LYS A 51 10.89 -15.59 19.51
N ILE A 52 11.06 -16.92 19.55
CA ILE A 52 10.94 -17.79 18.37
C ILE A 52 9.57 -17.62 17.69
N TYR A 53 8.53 -17.30 18.46
CA TYR A 53 7.17 -17.09 17.96
C TYR A 53 6.79 -15.62 17.73
N ASP A 54 7.61 -14.67 18.19
CA ASP A 54 7.36 -13.26 17.91
C ASP A 54 7.92 -12.94 16.52
N LYS A 55 7.00 -12.57 15.62
CA LYS A 55 7.33 -12.10 14.29
C LYS A 55 8.08 -10.78 14.37
N PHE A 56 8.90 -10.53 13.35
CA PHE A 56 9.62 -9.27 13.19
C PHE A 56 8.67 -8.06 13.20
N GLU A 57 7.50 -8.12 12.54
CA GLU A 57 6.54 -7.02 12.56
C GLU A 57 6.17 -6.55 13.97
N ASN A 58 5.89 -7.47 14.89
CA ASN A 58 5.44 -7.16 16.26
C ASN A 58 6.50 -6.42 17.10
N ALA A 59 7.78 -6.72 16.89
CA ALA A 59 8.87 -6.13 17.66
C ALA A 59 9.31 -4.76 17.12
N PHE A 60 8.93 -4.41 15.88
CA PHE A 60 9.48 -3.26 15.15
C PHE A 60 8.43 -2.24 14.73
N GLU A 61 7.14 -2.58 14.69
CA GLU A 61 6.07 -1.65 14.32
C GLU A 61 6.04 -0.42 15.25
N GLY A 62 5.97 -0.62 16.56
CA GLY A 62 5.95 0.48 17.55
C GLY A 62 7.14 1.45 17.46
N PRO A 63 8.40 0.96 17.38
CA PRO A 63 9.56 1.82 17.16
C PRO A 63 9.55 2.63 15.86
N PHE A 64 9.06 2.05 14.74
CA PHE A 64 8.92 2.79 13.48
C PHE A 64 7.83 3.86 13.60
N ASP A 65 6.66 3.53 14.15
CA ASP A 65 5.57 4.47 14.36
C ASP A 65 6.00 5.63 15.27
N GLY A 66 6.74 5.34 16.35
CA GLY A 66 7.30 6.35 17.26
C GLY A 66 8.30 7.30 16.59
N ALA A 67 8.91 6.88 15.47
CA ALA A 67 9.79 7.71 14.65
C ALA A 67 9.04 8.48 13.55
N GLY A 68 7.72 8.30 13.43
CA GLY A 68 6.92 8.84 12.34
C GLY A 68 7.12 8.13 11.00
N GLU A 69 7.67 6.91 11.03
CA GLU A 69 7.93 6.08 9.86
C GLU A 69 6.98 4.86 9.87
N GLN A 70 6.69 4.25 8.72
CA GLN A 70 5.90 3.01 8.68
C GLN A 70 6.80 1.82 8.33
N LEU A 71 6.89 0.80 9.19
CA LEU A 71 7.71 -0.39 8.97
C LEU A 71 7.47 -1.01 7.58
N MET A 72 6.21 -1.01 7.12
CA MET A 72 5.81 -1.55 5.82
C MET A 72 6.46 -0.85 4.62
N SER A 73 6.86 0.41 4.76
CA SER A 73 7.55 1.23 3.76
C SER A 73 9.05 0.92 3.64
N TYR A 74 9.57 -0.02 4.42
CA TYR A 74 10.99 -0.37 4.41
C TYR A 74 11.22 -1.83 4.05
N LYS A 75 12.28 -2.07 3.29
CA LYS A 75 12.91 -3.39 3.16
C LYS A 75 14.09 -3.43 4.12
N LEU A 76 14.14 -4.49 4.92
CA LEU A 76 15.17 -4.67 5.93
C LEU A 76 16.20 -5.68 5.46
N PHE A 77 17.46 -5.41 5.78
CA PHE A 77 18.59 -6.23 5.36
C PHE A 77 19.54 -6.51 6.53
N PHE A 78 20.00 -7.76 6.61
CA PHE A 78 21.08 -8.19 7.49
C PHE A 78 22.10 -9.00 6.67
N ASN A 79 23.39 -8.66 6.77
CA ASN A 79 24.46 -9.32 6.00
C ASN A 79 24.12 -9.50 4.51
N SER A 80 23.60 -8.43 3.88
CA SER A 80 23.18 -8.40 2.47
C SER A 80 22.01 -9.32 2.09
N LYS A 81 21.33 -9.94 3.05
CA LYS A 81 20.10 -10.71 2.84
C LYS A 81 18.89 -9.89 3.30
N MET A 82 17.82 -9.93 2.51
CA MET A 82 16.54 -9.33 2.90
C MET A 82 15.92 -10.15 4.03
N ILE A 83 15.38 -9.47 5.03
CA ILE A 83 14.59 -10.08 6.11
C ILE A 83 13.12 -9.92 5.75
N GLU A 84 12.39 -11.02 5.73
CA GLU A 84 10.93 -11.00 5.57
C GLU A 84 10.28 -10.58 6.89
N LYS A 85 9.24 -9.74 6.81
CA LYS A 85 8.61 -9.14 8.01
C LYS A 85 7.83 -10.14 8.87
N ASP A 86 7.45 -11.27 8.29
CA ASP A 86 6.76 -12.38 8.95
C ASP A 86 7.74 -13.40 9.58
N GLN A 87 9.05 -13.26 9.31
CA GLN A 87 10.08 -14.09 9.91
C GLN A 87 10.26 -13.71 11.39
N SER A 88 10.57 -14.68 12.27
CA SER A 88 10.99 -14.36 13.65
C SER A 88 12.46 -13.94 13.68
N LEU A 89 12.78 -12.92 14.49
CA LEU A 89 14.16 -12.46 14.66
C LEU A 89 15.09 -13.56 15.17
N ALA A 90 14.59 -14.50 15.99
CA ALA A 90 15.34 -15.64 16.49
C ALA A 90 15.77 -16.64 15.40
N THR A 91 15.14 -16.58 14.22
CA THR A 91 15.43 -17.47 13.08
C THR A 91 16.40 -16.87 12.06
N ILE A 92 16.82 -15.62 12.27
CA ILE A 92 17.79 -14.96 11.40
C ILE A 92 19.18 -15.49 11.74
N ASP A 93 19.76 -16.25 10.81
CA ASP A 93 21.06 -16.88 11.03
C ASP A 93 22.16 -15.85 11.31
N GLY A 94 22.82 -16.00 12.46
CA GLY A 94 23.97 -15.21 12.86
C GLY A 94 23.69 -13.84 13.48
N ILE A 95 22.43 -13.45 13.70
CA ILE A 95 22.10 -12.18 14.37
C ILE A 95 22.46 -12.21 15.86
N LYS A 96 23.02 -11.12 16.37
CA LYS A 96 23.53 -10.96 17.74
C LYS A 96 23.19 -9.58 18.32
N ASP A 97 23.38 -9.46 19.62
CA ASP A 97 23.23 -8.19 20.34
C ASP A 97 24.23 -7.16 19.80
N GLY A 98 23.75 -5.94 19.53
CA GLY A 98 24.52 -4.85 18.96
C GLY A 98 24.64 -4.87 17.43
N ASP A 99 24.04 -5.84 16.73
CA ASP A 99 24.07 -5.89 15.27
C ASP A 99 23.29 -4.75 14.61
N ILE A 100 23.70 -4.42 13.39
CA ILE A 100 23.12 -3.35 12.58
C ILE A 100 22.27 -3.96 11.46
N LEU A 101 21.00 -3.55 11.40
CA LEU A 101 20.13 -3.77 10.25
C LEU A 101 20.14 -2.54 9.36
N TYR A 102 20.01 -2.76 8.06
CA TYR A 102 19.85 -1.69 7.09
C TYR A 102 18.40 -1.66 6.61
N ALA A 103 17.76 -0.51 6.75
CA ALA A 103 16.44 -0.22 6.20
C ALA A 103 16.63 0.65 4.95
N SER A 104 16.23 0.12 3.80
CA SER A 104 16.07 0.92 2.60
C SER A 104 14.59 1.17 2.41
N GLU A 105 14.23 2.42 2.07
CA GLU A 105 12.85 2.76 1.77
C GLU A 105 12.45 1.99 0.51
N GLY A 106 11.70 0.91 0.73
CA GLY A 106 11.14 0.14 -0.34
C GLY A 106 9.71 0.61 -0.49
N LEU A 107 9.37 1.19 -1.64
CA LEU A 107 7.97 1.22 -2.04
C LEU A 107 7.49 -0.24 -1.92
N GLY A 108 6.57 -0.49 -0.98
CA GLY A 108 5.97 -1.80 -0.81
C GLY A 108 5.38 -2.28 -2.13
N LYS A 109 4.93 -3.53 -2.21
CA LYS A 109 4.17 -3.94 -3.38
C LYS A 109 2.95 -3.00 -3.50
N PRO A 110 2.69 -2.40 -4.68
CA PRO A 110 1.46 -1.64 -4.88
C PRO A 110 0.27 -2.53 -4.53
N PHE A 111 -0.64 -2.01 -3.74
CA PHE A 111 -1.96 -2.59 -3.56
C PHE A 111 -2.96 -1.77 -4.38
N LYS A 112 -4.17 -2.29 -4.55
CA LYS A 112 -5.25 -1.59 -5.26
C LYS A 112 -6.39 -1.35 -4.30
N PHE A 113 -6.87 -0.12 -4.23
CA PHE A 113 -8.12 0.17 -3.54
C PHE A 113 -9.28 0.14 -4.55
N ASN A 114 -10.22 -0.78 -4.37
CA ASN A 114 -11.41 -0.89 -5.21
C ASN A 114 -12.58 -0.15 -4.56
N ARG A 115 -13.12 0.90 -5.20
CA ARG A 115 -14.21 1.69 -4.60
C ARG A 115 -15.61 1.14 -4.88
N PHE A 116 -15.77 0.33 -5.91
CA PHE A 116 -17.06 -0.24 -6.32
C PHE A 116 -17.15 -1.72 -5.97
N GLN A 117 -18.26 -2.13 -5.39
CA GLN A 117 -18.56 -3.54 -5.13
C GLN A 117 -19.05 -4.28 -6.39
N GLU A 118 -19.66 -3.55 -7.32
CA GLU A 118 -20.29 -4.13 -8.50
C GLU A 118 -19.93 -3.36 -9.77
N VAL A 119 -19.61 -4.10 -10.83
CA VAL A 119 -19.52 -3.58 -12.19
C VAL A 119 -20.90 -3.71 -12.84
N ASN A 120 -21.45 -2.59 -13.32
CA ASN A 120 -22.65 -2.60 -14.14
C ASN A 120 -22.31 -3.15 -15.53
N THR A 121 -22.87 -4.32 -15.83
CA THR A 121 -22.71 -5.00 -17.12
C THR A 121 -23.95 -4.90 -18.01
N SER A 122 -25.07 -4.43 -17.47
CA SER A 122 -26.36 -4.37 -18.16
C SER A 122 -26.51 -3.13 -19.03
N TRP A 123 -25.91 -2.01 -18.63
CA TRP A 123 -26.03 -0.71 -19.32
C TRP A 123 -24.66 -0.07 -19.53
N GLY A 124 -24.52 0.69 -20.63
CA GLY A 124 -23.29 1.43 -20.93
C GLY A 124 -23.23 2.75 -20.17
N TRP A 125 -22.03 3.17 -19.81
CA TRP A 125 -21.75 4.53 -19.38
C TRP A 125 -21.37 5.36 -20.59
N SER A 126 -22.09 6.46 -20.77
CA SER A 126 -22.04 7.30 -21.95
C SER A 126 -20.85 8.26 -21.84
N ASN A 127 -19.82 8.15 -22.67
CA ASN A 127 -18.64 9.04 -22.63
C ASN A 127 -18.50 9.86 -23.90
N SER A 128 -18.02 11.10 -23.76
CA SER A 128 -17.61 11.91 -24.90
C SER A 128 -16.38 12.74 -24.57
N GLY A 129 -15.62 13.14 -25.60
CA GLY A 129 -14.44 13.99 -25.42
C GLY A 129 -14.74 15.39 -24.86
N GLY A 130 -16.01 15.78 -24.76
CA GLY A 130 -16.45 17.05 -24.18
C GLY A 130 -16.97 16.95 -22.74
N SER A 131 -17.23 15.75 -22.23
CA SER A 131 -17.85 15.53 -20.92
C SER A 131 -16.93 14.69 -20.04
N PRO A 132 -16.09 15.32 -19.19
CA PRO A 132 -15.23 14.59 -18.28
C PRO A 132 -15.97 13.89 -17.15
N ASP A 133 -15.41 12.75 -16.76
CA ASP A 133 -15.66 12.10 -15.47
C ASP A 133 -14.56 12.50 -14.49
N GLY A 134 -14.94 12.82 -13.24
CA GLY A 134 -13.97 13.19 -12.21
C GLY A 134 -14.33 12.67 -10.83
N ILE A 135 -13.32 12.33 -10.05
CA ILE A 135 -13.46 11.88 -8.65
C ILE A 135 -12.33 12.43 -7.80
N MET A 136 -12.60 12.62 -6.51
CA MET A 136 -11.59 13.03 -5.54
C MET A 136 -11.46 11.98 -4.43
N PHE A 137 -10.23 11.54 -4.18
CA PHE A 137 -9.85 10.72 -3.06
C PHE A 137 -9.09 11.56 -2.03
N LYS A 138 -9.42 11.37 -0.75
CA LYS A 138 -8.71 11.97 0.38
C LYS A 138 -8.20 10.84 1.28
N PRO A 139 -6.90 10.53 1.25
CA PRO A 139 -6.37 9.45 2.06
C PRO A 139 -6.36 9.85 3.54
N THR A 140 -6.63 8.90 4.43
CA THR A 140 -6.59 9.12 5.90
C THR A 140 -5.19 8.98 6.49
N GLN A 141 -4.25 8.50 5.69
CA GLN A 141 -2.82 8.37 6.01
C GLN A 141 -1.96 8.81 4.83
N ASN A 142 -0.65 8.97 5.04
CA ASN A 142 0.26 9.27 3.94
C ASN A 142 0.32 8.09 2.97
N ILE A 143 0.19 8.36 1.67
CA ILE A 143 0.26 7.34 0.63
C ILE A 143 1.15 7.79 -0.53
N LYS A 144 1.46 6.83 -1.40
CA LYS A 144 2.11 7.06 -2.68
C LYS A 144 1.22 6.52 -3.79
N VAL A 145 0.86 7.37 -4.74
CA VAL A 145 0.00 7.03 -5.88
C VAL A 145 0.87 6.71 -7.09
N CYS A 146 0.67 5.55 -7.69
CA CYS A 146 1.42 5.11 -8.88
C CYS A 146 0.53 4.73 -10.07
N GLY A 147 -0.78 4.79 -9.91
CA GLY A 147 -1.75 4.38 -10.93
C GLY A 147 -3.17 4.69 -10.53
N PHE A 148 -4.07 4.48 -11.48
CA PHE A 148 -5.52 4.40 -11.28
C PHE A 148 -6.10 3.63 -12.46
N SER A 149 -7.38 3.29 -12.42
CA SER A 149 -8.05 2.61 -13.54
C SER A 149 -9.28 3.38 -14.01
N THR A 150 -9.67 3.17 -15.26
CA THR A 150 -11.00 3.55 -15.79
C THR A 150 -11.73 2.30 -16.26
N PHE A 151 -13.04 2.37 -16.47
CA PHE A 151 -13.74 1.26 -17.10
C PHE A 151 -13.41 1.18 -18.60
N ALA A 152 -13.24 -0.04 -19.11
CA ALA A 152 -12.96 -0.32 -20.51
C ALA A 152 -14.18 -0.05 -21.41
N ALA A 153 -13.94 0.19 -22.70
CA ALA A 153 -15.01 0.31 -23.69
C ALA A 153 -15.70 -1.04 -23.92
N ARG A 154 -17.02 -1.04 -24.10
CA ARG A 154 -17.81 -2.29 -24.25
C ARG A 154 -17.73 -2.88 -25.66
N GLU A 155 -17.69 -2.04 -26.68
CA GLU A 155 -17.90 -2.44 -28.08
C GLU A 155 -16.82 -1.88 -29.04
N LYS A 156 -15.73 -1.35 -28.51
CA LYS A 156 -14.67 -0.70 -29.30
C LYS A 156 -13.32 -1.31 -28.98
N ASP A 157 -12.58 -1.75 -30.00
CA ASP A 157 -11.24 -2.34 -29.83
C ASP A 157 -10.18 -1.30 -29.46
N SER A 158 -10.41 -0.03 -29.81
CA SER A 158 -9.56 1.10 -29.48
C SER A 158 -10.37 2.38 -29.27
N TYR A 159 -9.91 3.22 -28.37
CA TYR A 159 -10.51 4.53 -28.07
C TYR A 159 -9.45 5.44 -27.45
N GLU A 160 -9.68 6.74 -27.45
CA GLU A 160 -8.78 7.72 -26.85
C GLU A 160 -9.23 8.06 -25.42
N ILE A 161 -8.25 8.16 -24.53
CA ILE A 161 -8.43 8.60 -23.15
C ILE A 161 -7.45 9.74 -22.91
N ARG A 162 -7.96 10.90 -22.53
CA ARG A 162 -7.16 11.92 -21.86
C ARG A 162 -7.43 11.83 -20.38
N TYR A 163 -6.40 11.90 -19.55
CA TYR A 163 -6.57 12.01 -18.12
C TYR A 163 -5.71 13.11 -17.53
N ARG A 164 -6.12 13.57 -16.36
CA ARG A 164 -5.40 14.52 -15.53
C ARG A 164 -5.43 14.06 -14.08
N VAL A 165 -4.30 14.21 -13.41
CA VAL A 165 -4.14 13.93 -11.98
C VAL A 165 -3.73 15.22 -11.28
N ARG A 166 -4.47 15.60 -10.25
CA ARG A 166 -4.15 16.72 -9.37
C ARG A 166 -3.93 16.25 -7.94
N ILE A 167 -2.91 16.81 -7.29
CA ILE A 167 -2.74 16.69 -5.84
C ILE A 167 -2.79 18.09 -5.26
N ASP A 168 -3.75 18.33 -4.36
CA ASP A 168 -3.96 19.62 -3.71
C ASP A 168 -4.13 20.79 -4.71
N GLY A 169 -4.77 20.49 -5.85
CA GLY A 169 -5.05 21.45 -6.92
C GLY A 169 -3.89 21.69 -7.90
N VAL A 170 -2.75 21.02 -7.72
CA VAL A 170 -1.61 21.09 -8.63
C VAL A 170 -1.64 19.90 -9.60
N ASP A 171 -1.59 20.18 -10.90
CA ASP A 171 -1.46 19.17 -11.95
C ASP A 171 -0.10 18.45 -11.80
N VAL A 172 -0.14 17.14 -11.50
CA VAL A 172 1.05 16.29 -11.45
C VAL A 172 1.21 15.44 -12.71
N GLU A 173 0.11 15.22 -13.45
CA GLU A 173 0.11 14.51 -14.74
C GLU A 173 -1.09 14.96 -15.60
N ASP A 174 -0.90 15.13 -16.91
CA ASP A 174 -1.95 15.38 -17.92
C ASP A 174 -1.50 14.72 -19.24
N GLU A 175 -2.14 13.61 -19.59
CA GLU A 175 -1.70 12.73 -20.66
C GLU A 175 -2.86 12.34 -21.57
N THR A 176 -2.55 12.05 -22.83
CA THR A 176 -3.50 11.47 -23.79
C THR A 176 -2.94 10.18 -24.34
N ILE A 177 -3.71 9.10 -24.17
CA ILE A 177 -3.33 7.75 -24.54
C ILE A 177 -4.42 7.08 -25.37
N VAL A 178 -4.07 5.97 -26.01
CA VAL A 178 -5.02 5.10 -26.72
C VAL A 178 -5.28 3.89 -25.84
N GLY A 179 -6.53 3.78 -25.35
CA GLY A 179 -7.04 2.59 -24.68
C GLY A 179 -7.25 1.46 -25.67
N THR A 180 -6.88 0.24 -25.28
CA THR A 180 -7.09 -0.97 -26.08
C THR A 180 -7.55 -2.11 -25.16
N ASN A 181 -8.44 -2.98 -25.63
CA ASN A 181 -9.18 -3.95 -24.79
C ASN A 181 -8.37 -5.18 -24.30
N TRP A 182 -7.05 -5.07 -24.12
CA TRP A 182 -6.19 -6.25 -23.96
C TRP A 182 -5.74 -6.55 -22.52
N GLU A 183 -5.99 -5.67 -21.54
CA GLU A 183 -5.51 -5.89 -20.17
C GLU A 183 -6.52 -6.60 -19.27
N ASP A 184 -7.80 -6.22 -19.34
CA ASP A 184 -8.88 -6.73 -18.50
C ASP A 184 -10.22 -6.53 -19.23
N LYS A 185 -11.23 -7.36 -18.93
CA LYS A 185 -12.56 -7.25 -19.57
C LYS A 185 -13.26 -5.94 -19.18
N TYR A 186 -13.06 -5.48 -17.95
CA TYR A 186 -13.82 -4.35 -17.40
C TYR A 186 -13.00 -3.10 -17.18
N TYR A 187 -11.67 -3.22 -17.10
CA TYR A 187 -10.80 -2.15 -16.62
C TYR A 187 -9.70 -1.86 -17.63
N PHE A 188 -9.32 -0.59 -17.71
CA PHE A 188 -8.09 -0.15 -18.35
C PHE A 188 -7.25 0.54 -17.27
N ARG A 189 -6.04 0.02 -17.01
CA ARG A 189 -5.21 0.47 -15.89
C ARG A 189 -4.18 1.48 -16.39
N HIS A 190 -4.20 2.65 -15.79
CA HIS A 190 -3.27 3.75 -16.07
C HIS A 190 -2.11 3.65 -15.09
N ARG A 191 -0.94 3.28 -15.58
CA ARG A 191 0.30 3.47 -14.83
C ARG A 191 0.76 4.90 -15.04
N LEU A 192 0.92 5.62 -13.93
CA LEU A 192 1.43 6.99 -13.96
C LEU A 192 2.93 7.00 -14.32
N ASN A 193 3.38 8.09 -14.95
CA ASN A 193 4.80 8.30 -15.27
C ASN A 193 5.66 8.38 -14.00
N GLY A 194 5.09 8.88 -12.90
CA GLY A 194 5.74 9.03 -11.60
C GLY A 194 5.06 8.25 -10.47
N VAL A 195 5.68 8.31 -9.30
CA VAL A 195 5.07 7.94 -8.03
C VAL A 195 4.91 9.22 -7.22
N TYR A 196 3.68 9.58 -6.91
CA TYR A 196 3.36 10.86 -6.29
C TYR A 196 2.99 10.70 -4.82
N ASN A 197 3.63 11.48 -3.96
CA ASN A 197 3.31 11.50 -2.54
C ASN A 197 2.01 12.28 -2.31
N ALA A 198 1.11 11.73 -1.50
CA ALA A 198 -0.05 12.43 -0.99
C ALA A 198 -0.09 12.28 0.54
N SER A 199 -0.16 13.40 1.25
CA SER A 199 -0.27 13.39 2.70
C SER A 199 -1.68 13.00 3.13
N ALA A 200 -1.83 12.54 4.37
CA ALA A 200 -3.13 12.39 4.99
C ALA A 200 -3.95 13.70 4.84
N GLY A 201 -5.17 13.59 4.33
CA GLY A 201 -6.07 14.72 4.07
C GLY A 201 -5.81 15.49 2.77
N SER A 202 -4.74 15.17 2.02
CA SER A 202 -4.54 15.74 0.67
C SER A 202 -5.69 15.39 -0.26
N LYS A 203 -5.97 16.25 -1.24
CA LYS A 203 -6.99 16.02 -2.26
C LYS A 203 -6.34 15.48 -3.52
N ILE A 204 -6.54 14.20 -3.80
CA ILE A 204 -6.11 13.55 -5.04
C ILE A 204 -7.30 13.52 -5.99
N GLU A 205 -7.26 14.29 -7.05
CA GLU A 205 -8.34 14.35 -8.04
C GLU A 205 -7.89 13.71 -9.36
N PHE A 206 -8.67 12.73 -9.80
CA PHE A 206 -8.54 12.15 -11.14
C PHE A 206 -9.66 12.69 -12.01
N THR A 207 -9.32 13.05 -13.24
CA THR A 207 -10.28 13.44 -14.27
C THR A 207 -9.94 12.74 -15.57
N CYS A 208 -10.93 12.24 -16.30
CA CYS A 208 -10.73 11.63 -17.60
C CYS A 208 -11.78 12.08 -18.62
N TRP A 209 -11.35 12.15 -19.87
CA TRP A 209 -12.17 12.31 -21.06
C TRP A 209 -11.99 11.08 -21.91
N ILE A 210 -13.07 10.40 -22.25
CA ILE A 210 -13.05 9.15 -23.01
C ILE A 210 -13.90 9.32 -24.25
N ALA A 211 -13.35 9.00 -25.41
CA ALA A 211 -14.02 9.10 -26.71
C ALA A 211 -13.41 8.10 -27.69
N GLU A 212 -14.14 7.71 -28.74
CA GLU A 212 -13.49 7.03 -29.88
C GLU A 212 -12.43 7.94 -30.54
N ASN A 213 -12.66 9.25 -30.52
CA ASN A 213 -11.75 10.31 -30.95
C ASN A 213 -12.05 11.60 -30.16
N LEU A 214 -11.09 12.07 -29.37
CA LEU A 214 -11.22 13.24 -28.50
C LEU A 214 -11.36 14.53 -29.29
N ALA A 215 -10.63 14.67 -30.40
CA ALA A 215 -10.64 15.88 -31.23
C ALA A 215 -12.03 16.18 -31.80
N ASN A 216 -12.76 15.12 -32.21
CA ASN A 216 -14.12 15.21 -32.74
C ASN A 216 -15.21 15.11 -31.66
N ARG A 217 -14.82 14.93 -30.39
CA ARG A 217 -15.75 14.70 -29.26
C ARG A 217 -16.74 13.57 -29.54
N SER A 218 -16.26 12.51 -30.19
CA SER A 218 -17.11 11.37 -30.51
C SER A 218 -17.49 10.59 -29.26
N TYR A 219 -18.42 9.65 -29.44
CA TYR A 219 -19.03 8.89 -28.38
C TYR A 219 -18.39 7.51 -28.19
N VAL A 220 -18.29 7.05 -26.95
CA VAL A 220 -17.99 5.65 -26.64
C VAL A 220 -18.70 5.21 -25.36
N GLU A 221 -19.19 3.96 -25.36
CA GLU A 221 -19.75 3.33 -24.17
C GLU A 221 -18.71 2.51 -23.43
N THR A 222 -18.58 2.77 -22.14
CA THR A 222 -17.77 1.96 -21.23
C THR A 222 -18.65 1.18 -20.28
N PHE A 223 -18.05 0.23 -19.56
CA PHE A 223 -18.65 -0.24 -18.31
C PHE A 223 -18.70 0.91 -17.28
N SER A 224 -19.38 0.69 -16.16
CA SER A 224 -19.35 1.59 -15.00
C SER A 224 -19.46 0.81 -13.71
N GLY A 225 -19.08 1.46 -12.61
CA GLY A 225 -19.27 0.92 -11.28
C GLY A 225 -20.53 1.45 -10.63
N GLN A 226 -21.04 0.69 -9.67
CA GLN A 226 -22.17 1.04 -8.81
C GLN A 226 -21.87 0.67 -7.36
N ARG A 227 -22.66 1.22 -6.44
CA ARG A 227 -22.49 1.05 -4.98
C ARG A 227 -21.11 1.48 -4.51
N GLY A 228 -20.71 2.68 -4.92
CA GLY A 228 -19.40 3.24 -4.63
C GLY A 228 -19.28 3.90 -3.25
N ASP A 229 -20.32 3.88 -2.43
CA ASP A 229 -20.34 4.31 -1.03
C ASP A 229 -20.27 3.15 -0.03
N ASP A 230 -20.59 1.92 -0.48
CA ASP A 230 -20.52 0.70 0.32
C ASP A 230 -19.13 0.46 0.94
N TYR A 231 -18.06 1.09 0.43
CA TYR A 231 -16.72 1.01 1.05
C TYR A 231 -16.68 1.52 2.51
N LYS A 232 -17.68 2.31 2.92
CA LYS A 232 -17.84 2.80 4.30
C LYS A 232 -18.48 1.78 5.24
N ASP A 233 -19.34 0.92 4.69
CA ASP A 233 -20.26 0.08 5.47
C ASP A 233 -19.99 -1.42 5.26
N VAL A 234 -19.20 -1.80 4.25
CA VAL A 234 -18.77 -3.17 3.96
C VAL A 234 -17.30 -3.32 4.32
N GLU A 235 -17.04 -4.25 5.23
CA GLU A 235 -15.67 -4.59 5.66
C GLU A 235 -14.81 -5.01 4.46
N ASN A 236 -13.70 -4.30 4.29
CA ASN A 236 -12.69 -4.58 3.28
C ASN A 236 -11.30 -4.29 3.85
N GLU A 237 -10.26 -4.89 3.27
CA GLU A 237 -8.87 -4.79 3.76
C GLU A 237 -8.31 -3.36 3.80
N HIS A 238 -9.00 -2.40 3.17
CA HIS A 238 -8.62 -1.00 3.08
C HIS A 238 -9.75 -0.07 3.57
N MET A 239 -10.66 -0.59 4.40
CA MET A 239 -11.77 0.18 4.94
C MET A 239 -11.25 1.39 5.70
N GLY A 240 -11.81 2.57 5.41
CA GLY A 240 -11.39 3.83 6.03
C GLY A 240 -10.10 4.43 5.48
N LEU A 241 -9.47 3.85 4.45
CA LEU A 241 -8.27 4.41 3.84
C LEU A 241 -8.54 5.73 3.10
N PHE A 242 -9.71 5.87 2.48
CA PHE A 242 -10.08 7.04 1.69
C PHE A 242 -11.44 7.60 2.08
N GLU A 243 -11.55 8.93 2.17
CA GLU A 243 -12.81 9.63 1.95
C GLU A 243 -12.94 9.97 0.46
N ILE A 244 -14.11 9.76 -0.13
CA ILE A 244 -14.36 9.96 -1.56
C ILE A 244 -15.37 11.09 -1.73
N GLU A 245 -15.07 12.02 -2.62
CA GLU A 245 -15.92 13.15 -3.01
C GLU A 245 -16.03 13.21 -4.54
N SER A 246 -17.08 13.86 -5.05
CA SER A 246 -17.19 14.14 -6.48
C SER A 246 -16.07 15.09 -6.93
N GLY A 247 -15.47 14.82 -8.09
CA GLY A 247 -14.47 15.70 -8.69
C GLY A 247 -15.09 17.02 -9.15
N GLY A 248 -14.33 18.11 -9.04
CA GLY A 248 -14.80 19.46 -9.41
C GLY A 248 -15.03 19.63 -10.91
N GLU A 249 -14.34 18.84 -11.73
CA GLU A 249 -14.50 18.82 -13.19
C GLU A 249 -15.51 17.77 -13.67
N SER A 250 -16.10 16.95 -12.80
CA SER A 250 -17.01 15.88 -13.21
C SER A 250 -18.33 16.43 -13.73
N CYS A 251 -18.60 16.30 -15.04
CA CYS A 251 -19.88 16.66 -15.64
C CYS A 251 -20.53 15.52 -16.45
N ASN A 252 -19.91 14.33 -16.46
CA ASN A 252 -20.42 13.14 -17.13
C ASN A 252 -21.09 12.14 -16.17
N GLY A 253 -21.33 12.56 -14.92
CA GLY A 253 -22.14 11.82 -13.94
C GLY A 253 -21.34 10.98 -12.95
N THR A 254 -20.01 10.85 -13.11
CA THR A 254 -19.20 10.16 -12.11
C THR A 254 -19.26 10.89 -10.77
N GLY A 255 -19.55 10.14 -9.72
CA GLY A 255 -19.54 10.61 -8.35
C GLY A 255 -19.23 9.48 -7.39
N VAL A 256 -19.57 9.71 -6.12
CA VAL A 256 -19.30 8.75 -5.04
C VAL A 256 -19.99 7.40 -5.31
N TYR A 257 -21.26 7.40 -5.71
CA TYR A 257 -22.07 6.19 -5.80
C TYR A 257 -21.90 5.37 -7.08
N SER A 258 -21.50 6.00 -8.19
CA SER A 258 -21.43 5.37 -9.51
C SER A 258 -20.49 6.11 -10.47
N GLY A 259 -20.13 5.45 -11.57
CA GLY A 259 -19.34 6.02 -12.67
C GLY A 259 -17.97 5.38 -12.83
N HIS A 260 -16.94 6.20 -13.02
CA HIS A 260 -15.55 5.80 -13.32
C HIS A 260 -14.61 5.75 -12.11
N PHE A 261 -13.33 5.46 -12.35
CA PHE A 261 -12.27 5.34 -11.34
C PHE A 261 -12.49 4.21 -10.33
N PRO A 262 -12.63 2.94 -10.79
CA PRO A 262 -12.84 1.81 -9.90
C PRO A 262 -11.65 1.51 -8.99
N GLU A 263 -10.42 1.75 -9.46
CA GLU A 263 -9.18 1.42 -8.76
C GLU A 263 -8.27 2.66 -8.65
N ILE A 264 -7.60 2.81 -7.51
CA ILE A 264 -6.37 3.61 -7.29
C ILE A 264 -5.27 2.68 -6.76
#